data_AF-A0A7S1YJJ1-F1
#
_entry.id   AF-A0A7S1YJJ1-F1
#
_cell.length_a   1.000
_cell.length_b   1.000
_cell.length_c   1.000
_cell.angle_alpha   90.00
_cell.angle_beta   90.00
_cell.angle_gamma   90.00
#
_symmetry.space_group_name_H-M   'P 1'
#
loop_
_entity.id
_entity.type
_entity.pdbx_description
1 polymer ?
#
loop_
_entity_poly.entity_id
_entity_poly.type
_entity_poly.pdbx_seq_one_letter_code
_entity_poly.pdbx_strand_id
1 'polypeptide(L)'
;GGAHPSDDAFVAMIDSAETIVRFSLQDLGPVCFPGGKRPLPGCRWPHAYLEAMARVIWTKGVDCEILLSNPGSIPGGLSGLEACYGNGWSCVDVAAEIIKSIQKQFPDADGDSLAAKVNDNLRICFLKTASGSGYGDGNTKGMHAKHFIVDDQATYIGSQNLYICDLSEWGVVVDDAAQTQALKSEYWDPMWEQSYTGADVNVDEVMAGLGVDPG
;
A
#
# COMPACT_ATOMS: atom_id res chain seq x y z
N GLY A 1 8.23 -25.46 -0.67
CA GLY A 1 7.49 -24.24 -0.30
C GLY A 1 6.13 -24.68 0.15
N GLY A 2 5.66 -24.19 1.30
CA GLY A 2 4.27 -24.39 1.69
C GLY A 2 3.35 -23.69 0.70
N ALA A 3 2.11 -24.16 0.57
CA ALA A 3 1.10 -23.39 -0.12
C ALA A 3 0.80 -22.14 0.73
N HIS A 4 0.90 -20.95 0.14
CA HIS A 4 0.49 -19.69 0.77
C HIS A 4 -0.78 -19.20 0.06
N PRO A 5 -1.93 -19.87 0.27
CA PRO A 5 -3.15 -19.62 -0.52
C PRO A 5 -3.69 -18.20 -0.38
N SER A 6 -3.39 -17.52 0.74
CA SER A 6 -3.74 -16.10 0.93
C SER A 6 -3.01 -15.21 -0.08
N ASP A 7 -1.72 -15.47 -0.33
CA ASP A 7 -0.92 -14.68 -1.25
C ASP A 7 -1.44 -14.82 -2.69
N ASP A 8 -1.72 -16.06 -3.10
CA ASP A 8 -2.31 -16.36 -4.41
C ASP A 8 -3.69 -15.69 -4.57
N ALA A 9 -4.52 -15.73 -3.52
CA ALA A 9 -5.82 -15.08 -3.52
C ALA A 9 -5.71 -13.55 -3.65
N PHE A 10 -4.77 -12.91 -2.96
CA PHE A 10 -4.58 -11.45 -3.03
C PHE A 10 -4.07 -11.02 -4.41
N VAL A 11 -3.12 -11.75 -4.99
CA VAL A 11 -2.66 -11.48 -6.36
C VAL A 11 -3.83 -11.59 -7.34
N ALA A 12 -4.64 -12.66 -7.24
CA ALA A 12 -5.80 -12.85 -8.10
C ALA A 12 -6.85 -11.75 -7.92
N MET A 13 -7.13 -11.32 -6.68
CA MET A 13 -8.05 -10.22 -6.41
C MET A 13 -7.56 -8.90 -6.99
N ILE A 14 -6.28 -8.56 -6.81
CA ILE A 14 -5.69 -7.34 -7.39
C ILE A 14 -5.74 -7.40 -8.92
N ASP A 15 -5.32 -8.51 -9.53
CA ASP A 15 -5.32 -8.68 -10.98
C ASP A 15 -6.74 -8.66 -11.58
N SER A 16 -7.77 -8.99 -10.79
CA SER A 16 -9.17 -8.93 -11.21
C SER A 16 -9.73 -7.50 -11.28
N ALA A 17 -9.05 -6.51 -10.71
CA ALA A 17 -9.51 -5.13 -10.69
C ALA A 17 -9.63 -4.55 -12.11
N GLU A 18 -10.70 -3.81 -12.36
CA GLU A 18 -11.00 -3.15 -13.63
C GLU A 18 -11.10 -1.62 -13.51
N THR A 19 -11.31 -1.09 -12.29
CA THR A 19 -11.48 0.34 -12.06
C THR A 19 -10.58 0.88 -10.94
N ILE A 20 -10.59 0.27 -9.75
CA ILE A 20 -9.89 0.81 -8.59
C ILE A 20 -9.60 -0.25 -7.54
N VAL A 21 -8.45 -0.15 -6.88
CA VAL A 21 -8.12 -0.89 -5.66
C VAL A 21 -7.73 0.10 -4.55
N ARG A 22 -8.31 -0.10 -3.37
CA ARG A 22 -8.11 0.76 -2.20
C ARG A 22 -7.51 -0.05 -1.08
N PHE A 23 -6.34 0.34 -0.59
CA PHE A 23 -5.56 -0.39 0.39
C PHE A 23 -5.47 0.38 1.70
N SER A 24 -5.94 -0.21 2.80
CA SER A 24 -5.72 0.27 4.16
C SER A 24 -4.78 -0.70 4.89
N LEU A 25 -3.52 -0.29 5.00
CA LEU A 25 -2.43 -1.19 5.39
C LEU A 25 -1.64 -0.62 6.56
N GLN A 26 -1.11 -1.52 7.38
CA GLN A 26 -0.03 -1.19 8.31
C GLN A 26 1.21 -0.72 7.54
N ASP A 27 1.72 -1.57 6.66
CA ASP A 27 2.86 -1.28 5.81
C ASP A 27 2.82 -2.15 4.55
N LEU A 28 3.62 -1.81 3.55
CA LEU A 28 3.88 -2.65 2.38
C LEU A 28 5.35 -3.05 2.30
N GLY A 29 6.25 -2.23 2.84
CA GLY A 29 7.67 -2.50 2.85
C GLY A 29 8.07 -3.49 3.94
N PRO A 30 9.23 -4.16 3.76
CA PRO A 30 9.68 -5.20 4.67
C PRO A 30 9.93 -4.66 6.08
N VAL A 31 9.76 -5.53 7.08
CA VAL A 31 10.13 -5.24 8.46
C VAL A 31 11.62 -4.91 8.55
N CYS A 32 11.96 -3.81 9.21
CA CYS A 32 13.32 -3.30 9.34
C CYS A 32 13.89 -3.44 10.75
N PHE A 33 15.22 -3.36 10.86
CA PHE A 33 15.86 -3.12 12.15
C PHE A 33 15.38 -1.79 12.76
N PRO A 34 15.17 -1.73 14.10
CA PRO A 34 14.75 -0.49 14.75
C PRO A 34 15.68 0.68 14.42
N GLY A 35 15.09 1.83 14.05
CA GLY A 35 15.83 3.07 13.80
C GLY A 35 16.49 3.20 12.42
N GLY A 36 16.19 2.31 11.46
CA GLY A 36 16.71 2.44 10.09
C GLY A 36 15.88 1.73 9.02
N LYS A 37 16.25 1.92 7.74
CA LYS A 37 15.61 1.28 6.57
C LYS A 37 16.35 0.02 6.09
N ARG A 38 16.91 -0.76 7.03
CA ARG A 38 17.56 -2.03 6.71
C ARG A 38 16.61 -3.17 7.01
N PRO A 39 16.13 -3.92 5.99
CA PRO A 39 15.27 -5.07 6.21
C PRO A 39 15.92 -6.10 7.14
N LEU A 40 15.12 -6.72 8.00
CA LEU A 40 15.55 -7.89 8.77
C LEU A 40 15.94 -9.03 7.82
N PRO A 41 16.89 -9.92 8.19
CA PRO A 41 17.24 -11.06 7.36
C PRO A 41 16.02 -11.89 6.99
N GLY A 42 15.80 -12.11 5.69
CA GLY A 42 14.65 -12.84 5.17
C GLY A 42 13.42 -11.99 4.86
N CYS A 43 13.33 -10.76 5.39
CA CYS A 43 12.30 -9.80 5.01
C CYS A 43 12.67 -9.11 3.69
N ARG A 44 11.71 -9.04 2.78
CA ARG A 44 11.86 -8.46 1.44
C ARG A 44 10.57 -7.77 1.01
N TRP A 45 10.67 -6.92 0.00
CA TRP A 45 9.49 -6.35 -0.64
C TRP A 45 8.56 -7.46 -1.16
N PRO A 46 7.23 -7.28 -1.03
CA PRO A 46 6.25 -8.26 -1.49
C PRO A 46 6.05 -8.15 -3.00
N HIS A 47 7.06 -8.61 -3.76
CA HIS A 47 7.08 -8.43 -5.22
C HIS A 47 5.85 -9.00 -5.92
N ALA A 48 5.24 -10.09 -5.44
CA ALA A 48 4.03 -10.63 -6.06
C ALA A 48 2.86 -9.61 -6.05
N TYR A 49 2.66 -8.91 -4.93
CA TYR A 49 1.62 -7.88 -4.80
C TYR A 49 1.98 -6.62 -5.57
N LEU A 50 3.24 -6.17 -5.48
CA LEU A 50 3.74 -5.01 -6.22
C LEU A 50 3.62 -5.21 -7.74
N GLU A 51 3.93 -6.43 -8.22
CA GLU A 51 3.80 -6.80 -9.62
C GLU A 51 2.34 -6.84 -10.06
N ALA A 52 1.41 -7.31 -9.21
CA ALA A 52 -0.03 -7.27 -9.49
C ALA A 52 -0.56 -5.82 -9.59
N MET A 53 -0.20 -4.95 -8.63
CA MET A 53 -0.54 -3.52 -8.67
C MET A 53 0.01 -2.87 -9.94
N ALA A 54 1.28 -3.14 -10.27
CA ALA A 54 1.93 -2.65 -11.49
C ALA A 54 1.20 -3.09 -12.76
N ARG A 55 0.73 -4.35 -12.85
CA ARG A 55 -0.03 -4.85 -14.00
C ARG A 55 -1.33 -4.08 -14.19
N VAL A 56 -2.13 -3.93 -13.14
CA VAL A 56 -3.46 -3.29 -13.28
C VAL A 56 -3.35 -1.79 -13.55
N ILE A 57 -2.40 -1.09 -12.94
CA ILE A 57 -2.10 0.31 -13.26
C ILE A 57 -1.71 0.43 -14.74
N TRP A 58 -0.72 -0.35 -15.17
CA TRP A 58 -0.15 -0.19 -16.50
C TRP A 58 -1.10 -0.63 -17.62
N THR A 59 -1.63 -1.84 -17.51
CA THR A 59 -2.36 -2.49 -18.62
C THR A 59 -3.83 -2.07 -18.69
N LYS A 60 -4.41 -1.66 -17.56
CA LYS A 60 -5.84 -1.32 -17.47
C LYS A 60 -6.10 0.14 -17.11
N GLY A 61 -5.12 0.85 -16.54
CA GLY A 61 -5.34 2.19 -15.98
C GLY A 61 -6.21 2.16 -14.72
N VAL A 62 -6.10 1.08 -13.93
CA VAL A 62 -6.79 0.94 -12.64
C VAL A 62 -6.16 1.86 -11.62
N ASP A 63 -7.00 2.60 -10.91
CA ASP A 63 -6.57 3.42 -9.78
C ASP A 63 -6.10 2.54 -8.61
N CYS A 64 -4.97 2.88 -8.00
CA CYS A 64 -4.46 2.30 -6.78
C CYS A 64 -4.34 3.39 -5.72
N GLU A 65 -5.24 3.38 -4.75
CA GLU A 65 -5.21 4.27 -3.58
C GLU A 65 -4.66 3.50 -2.38
N ILE A 66 -3.53 3.94 -1.82
CA ILE A 66 -2.83 3.25 -0.73
C ILE A 66 -2.72 4.17 0.48
N LEU A 67 -3.26 3.73 1.61
CA LEU A 67 -3.13 4.39 2.89
C LEU A 67 -2.30 3.52 3.83
N LEU A 68 -1.22 4.11 4.36
CA LEU A 68 -0.25 3.44 5.23
C LEU A 68 -0.28 4.00 6.65
N SER A 69 0.23 3.22 7.61
CA SER A 69 0.56 3.76 8.93
C SER A 69 1.62 4.84 8.84
N ASN A 70 1.58 5.82 9.74
CA ASN A 70 2.68 6.78 9.84
C ASN A 70 3.99 6.03 10.18
N PRO A 71 5.14 6.44 9.61
CA PRO A 71 6.41 5.78 9.86
C PRO A 71 6.79 5.83 11.34
N GLY A 72 7.25 4.70 11.88
CA GLY A 72 7.71 4.62 13.28
C GLY A 72 6.60 4.84 14.31
N SER A 73 5.32 4.74 13.93
CA SER A 73 4.22 4.78 14.89
C SER A 73 4.31 3.62 15.86
N ILE A 74 4.47 3.97 17.14
CA ILE A 74 4.50 3.04 18.27
C ILE A 74 3.39 3.48 19.23
N PRO A 75 2.28 2.75 19.35
CA PRO A 75 1.19 3.13 20.24
C PRO A 75 1.48 2.77 21.70
N GLY A 76 0.83 3.51 22.61
CA GLY A 76 0.63 3.06 23.99
C GLY A 76 1.88 3.01 24.87
N GLY A 77 2.93 3.74 24.54
CA GLY A 77 4.17 3.77 25.33
C GLY A 77 4.98 2.47 25.29
N LEU A 78 4.67 1.59 24.33
CA LEU A 78 5.45 0.39 24.04
C LEU A 78 6.79 0.78 23.41
N SER A 79 7.75 -0.15 23.41
CA SER A 79 8.99 0.00 22.65
C SER A 79 8.77 -0.35 21.18
N GLY A 80 9.64 0.15 20.30
CA GLY A 80 9.62 -0.20 18.88
C GLY A 80 9.89 -1.69 18.60
N LEU A 81 10.38 -2.44 19.59
CA LEU A 81 10.49 -3.91 19.52
C LEU A 81 9.17 -4.60 19.85
N GLU A 82 8.26 -3.93 20.56
CA GLU A 82 6.98 -4.47 21.01
C GLU A 82 5.84 -4.11 20.04
N ALA A 83 5.82 -2.90 19.49
CA ALA A 83 4.78 -2.47 18.55
C ALA A 83 5.30 -1.43 17.55
N CYS A 84 5.77 -1.87 16.38
CA CYS A 84 6.13 -0.98 15.28
C CYS A 84 5.08 -1.09 14.18
N TYR A 85 4.19 -0.10 14.08
CA TYR A 85 3.10 -0.11 13.09
C TYR A 85 3.49 0.51 11.76
N GLY A 86 4.66 1.16 11.65
CA GLY A 86 5.24 1.55 10.38
C GLY A 86 6.71 1.14 10.31
N ASN A 87 7.06 0.26 9.38
CA ASN A 87 8.39 -0.30 9.15
C ASN A 87 9.43 0.74 8.67
N GLY A 88 9.03 2.00 8.54
CA GLY A 88 9.91 3.14 8.26
C GLY A 88 10.00 3.51 6.78
N TRP A 89 9.18 2.91 5.92
CA TRP A 89 9.13 3.20 4.50
C TRP A 89 8.28 4.43 4.22
N SER A 90 8.77 5.29 3.33
CA SER A 90 8.05 6.46 2.85
C SER A 90 7.08 6.09 1.72
N CYS A 91 6.08 6.94 1.47
CA CYS A 91 5.22 6.81 0.29
C CYS A 91 6.04 6.85 -1.01
N VAL A 92 7.14 7.62 -1.03
CA VAL A 92 8.14 7.66 -2.11
C VAL A 92 8.80 6.30 -2.34
N ASP A 93 9.21 5.61 -1.27
CA ASP A 93 9.83 4.27 -1.40
C ASP A 93 8.84 3.27 -1.99
N VAL A 94 7.58 3.31 -1.54
CA VAL A 94 6.52 2.42 -2.05
C VAL A 94 6.20 2.71 -3.51
N ALA A 95 6.04 3.98 -3.90
CA ALA A 95 5.85 4.36 -5.29
C ALA A 95 7.01 3.86 -6.17
N ALA A 96 8.25 4.03 -5.70
CA ALA A 96 9.44 3.61 -6.43
C ALA A 96 9.45 2.09 -6.69
N GLU A 97 9.04 1.27 -5.73
CA GLU A 97 8.98 -0.19 -5.90
C GLU A 97 7.86 -0.63 -6.85
N ILE A 98 6.72 0.07 -6.88
CA ILE A 98 5.67 -0.17 -7.88
C ILE A 98 6.16 0.21 -9.27
N ILE A 99 6.78 1.39 -9.44
CA ILE A 99 7.35 1.85 -10.72
C ILE A 99 8.39 0.86 -11.24
N LYS A 100 9.34 0.43 -10.40
CA LYS A 100 10.33 -0.60 -10.76
C LYS A 100 9.65 -1.91 -11.19
N SER A 101 8.54 -2.27 -10.56
CA SER A 101 7.76 -3.47 -10.92
C SER A 101 7.06 -3.32 -12.27
N ILE A 102 6.65 -2.10 -12.66
CA ILE A 102 6.16 -1.81 -14.02
C ILE A 102 7.32 -1.95 -15.02
N GLN A 103 8.44 -1.24 -14.82
CA GLN A 103 9.59 -1.29 -15.73
C GLN A 103 10.14 -2.71 -15.92
N LYS A 104 10.14 -3.52 -14.86
CA LYS A 104 10.57 -4.92 -14.91
C LYS A 104 9.63 -5.79 -15.75
N GLN A 105 8.32 -5.62 -15.61
CA GLN A 105 7.32 -6.42 -16.33
C GLN A 105 7.10 -5.92 -17.76
N PHE A 106 7.32 -4.64 -18.00
CA PHE A 106 7.07 -3.95 -19.26
C PHE A 106 8.30 -3.12 -19.65
N PRO A 107 9.41 -3.78 -20.06
CA PRO A 107 10.68 -3.10 -20.36
C PRO A 107 10.60 -2.15 -21.56
N ASP A 108 9.56 -2.28 -22.39
CA ASP A 108 9.31 -1.44 -23.56
C ASP A 108 8.39 -0.23 -23.24
N ALA A 109 8.00 -0.04 -21.98
CA ALA A 109 7.24 1.14 -21.55
C ALA A 109 8.10 2.41 -21.73
N ASP A 110 7.63 3.35 -22.55
CA ASP A 110 8.30 4.65 -22.67
C ASP A 110 8.11 5.49 -21.40
N GLY A 111 9.08 6.37 -21.12
CA GLY A 111 9.12 7.13 -19.88
C GLY A 111 7.93 8.07 -19.69
N ASP A 112 7.46 8.70 -20.77
CA ASP A 112 6.31 9.62 -20.75
C ASP A 112 5.01 8.90 -20.43
N SER A 113 4.73 7.80 -21.13
CA SER A 113 3.50 7.04 -20.89
C SER A 113 3.51 6.39 -19.51
N LEU A 114 4.68 5.96 -19.02
CA LEU A 114 4.84 5.47 -17.65
C LEU A 114 4.56 6.58 -16.63
N ALA A 115 5.15 7.76 -16.81
CA ALA A 115 4.92 8.89 -15.92
C ALA A 115 3.44 9.31 -15.90
N ALA A 116 2.81 9.44 -17.07
CA ALA A 116 1.40 9.76 -17.18
C ALA A 116 0.52 8.72 -16.47
N LYS A 117 0.72 7.42 -16.76
CA LYS A 117 -0.05 6.33 -16.14
C LYS A 117 0.08 6.31 -14.62
N VAL A 118 1.29 6.45 -14.09
CA VAL A 118 1.49 6.38 -12.64
C VAL A 118 0.94 7.64 -11.96
N ASN A 119 1.11 8.83 -12.53
CA ASN A 119 0.50 10.06 -11.99
C ASN A 119 -1.04 9.99 -11.97
N ASP A 120 -1.65 9.48 -13.04
CA ASP A 120 -3.10 9.40 -13.15
C ASP A 120 -3.70 8.36 -12.21
N ASN A 121 -2.96 7.27 -11.93
CA ASN A 121 -3.53 6.09 -11.30
C ASN A 121 -2.92 5.68 -9.95
N LEU A 122 -1.83 6.28 -9.47
CA LEU A 122 -1.23 5.92 -8.18
C LEU A 122 -1.34 7.05 -7.16
N ARG A 123 -1.99 6.77 -6.02
CA ARG A 123 -2.15 7.72 -4.91
C ARG A 123 -1.73 7.03 -3.62
N ILE A 124 -0.74 7.57 -2.92
CA ILE A 124 -0.25 6.98 -1.66
C ILE A 124 -0.18 8.06 -0.59
N CYS A 125 -0.68 7.76 0.60
CA CYS A 125 -0.62 8.67 1.74
C CYS A 125 -0.45 7.94 3.08
N PHE A 126 -0.13 8.72 4.11
CA PHE A 126 -0.16 8.26 5.49
C PHE A 126 -1.48 8.60 6.17
N LEU A 127 -1.86 7.79 7.15
CA LEU A 127 -3.02 8.05 8.01
C LEU A 127 -2.95 9.45 8.64
N LYS A 128 -3.98 10.25 8.41
CA LYS A 128 -4.21 11.51 9.14
C LYS A 128 -5.64 11.57 9.64
N THR A 129 -5.87 12.53 10.51
CA THR A 129 -7.20 12.95 10.95
C THR A 129 -7.27 14.47 10.79
N ALA A 130 -8.41 15.10 11.12
CA ALA A 130 -8.53 16.56 11.12
C ALA A 130 -7.43 17.29 11.93
N SER A 131 -6.82 16.64 12.94
CA SER A 131 -5.70 17.18 13.72
C SER A 131 -4.31 16.84 13.18
N GLY A 132 -4.22 16.29 11.96
CA GLY A 132 -2.99 15.80 11.35
C GLY A 132 -2.62 14.38 11.78
N SER A 133 -1.34 14.03 11.63
CA SER A 133 -0.77 12.69 11.87
C SER A 133 -0.39 12.41 13.33
N GLY A 134 -0.37 13.43 14.19
CA GLY A 134 0.03 13.31 15.60
C GLY A 134 -1.15 13.26 16.57
N TYR A 135 -0.98 12.59 17.70
CA TYR A 135 -1.80 12.78 18.90
C TYR A 135 -1.32 14.03 19.67
N GLY A 136 -2.13 14.51 20.60
CA GLY A 136 -1.80 15.71 21.41
C GLY A 136 -0.60 15.52 22.35
N ASP A 137 -0.15 14.27 22.56
CA ASP A 137 1.00 13.90 23.38
C ASP A 137 2.31 13.80 22.57
N GLY A 138 2.27 14.06 21.25
CA GLY A 138 3.42 13.98 20.35
C GLY A 138 3.66 12.63 19.68
N ASN A 139 2.89 11.58 20.04
CA ASN A 139 2.96 10.29 19.35
C ASN A 139 2.26 10.37 17.98
N THR A 140 2.63 9.50 17.03
CA THR A 140 1.99 9.43 15.71
C THR A 140 0.87 8.40 15.67
N LYS A 141 -0.11 8.63 14.79
CA LYS A 141 -1.26 7.74 14.59
C LYS A 141 -0.82 6.50 13.79
N GLY A 142 -0.93 5.33 14.41
CA GLY A 142 -0.63 4.06 13.76
C GLY A 142 -1.85 3.48 13.03
N MET A 143 -1.63 2.92 11.85
CA MET A 143 -2.59 2.06 11.16
C MET A 143 -2.15 0.61 11.35
N HIS A 144 -3.08 -0.27 11.69
CA HIS A 144 -2.80 -1.72 11.84
C HIS A 144 -3.75 -2.59 11.01
N ALA A 145 -4.47 -1.97 10.08
CA ALA A 145 -5.36 -2.68 9.17
C ALA A 145 -4.58 -3.59 8.21
N LYS A 146 -5.26 -4.63 7.75
CA LYS A 146 -4.86 -5.50 6.66
C LYS A 146 -6.09 -5.67 5.76
N HIS A 147 -6.42 -4.60 5.05
CA HIS A 147 -7.72 -4.45 4.41
C HIS A 147 -7.56 -3.84 3.04
N PHE A 148 -8.35 -4.32 2.08
CA PHE A 148 -8.47 -3.66 0.79
C PHE A 148 -9.84 -3.90 0.14
N ILE A 149 -10.21 -3.00 -0.77
CA ILE A 149 -11.45 -3.03 -1.56
C ILE A 149 -11.05 -3.06 -3.04
N VAL A 150 -11.72 -3.90 -3.83
CA VAL A 150 -11.56 -4.02 -5.28
C VAL A 150 -12.87 -3.62 -5.95
N ASP A 151 -12.81 -2.63 -6.85
CA ASP A 151 -13.89 -2.14 -7.73
C ASP A 151 -15.20 -1.78 -7.01
N ASP A 152 -15.11 -1.43 -5.73
CA ASP A 152 -16.27 -1.23 -4.84
C ASP A 152 -17.26 -2.41 -4.80
N GLN A 153 -16.79 -3.58 -5.20
CA GLN A 153 -17.56 -4.81 -5.34
C GLN A 153 -17.16 -5.79 -4.24
N ALA A 154 -15.86 -6.07 -4.11
CA ALA A 154 -15.35 -7.05 -3.18
C ALA A 154 -14.38 -6.43 -2.19
N THR A 155 -14.30 -7.02 -0.99
CA THR A 155 -13.37 -6.57 0.04
C THR A 155 -12.76 -7.72 0.83
N TYR A 156 -11.51 -7.54 1.26
CA TYR A 156 -10.83 -8.43 2.19
C TYR A 156 -10.72 -7.80 3.58
N ILE A 157 -11.04 -8.56 4.62
CA ILE A 157 -10.77 -8.20 6.01
C ILE A 157 -10.10 -9.40 6.70
N GLY A 158 -8.95 -9.19 7.32
CA GLY A 158 -8.30 -10.25 8.10
C GLY A 158 -7.00 -9.83 8.74
N SER A 159 -6.13 -10.81 8.95
CA SER A 159 -4.87 -10.65 9.66
C SER A 159 -3.63 -10.62 8.75
N GLN A 160 -3.75 -11.12 7.50
CA GLN A 160 -2.63 -11.22 6.55
C GLN A 160 -2.14 -9.84 6.11
N ASN A 161 -0.95 -9.45 6.53
CA ASN A 161 -0.31 -8.24 6.03
C ASN A 161 0.13 -8.42 4.57
N LEU A 162 0.22 -7.29 3.85
CA LEU A 162 0.79 -7.28 2.50
C LEU A 162 2.32 -7.19 2.53
N TYR A 163 2.95 -6.66 3.58
CA TYR A 163 4.37 -6.92 3.79
C TYR A 163 4.60 -8.40 4.12
N ILE A 164 5.74 -8.95 3.71
CA ILE A 164 6.03 -10.37 3.91
C ILE A 164 6.27 -10.66 5.39
N CYS A 165 5.34 -11.43 5.98
CA CYS A 165 5.48 -12.08 7.28
C CYS A 165 4.97 -13.52 7.16
N ASP A 166 5.84 -14.51 7.38
CA ASP A 166 5.51 -15.95 7.26
C ASP A 166 4.81 -16.45 8.53
N LEU A 167 3.61 -15.93 8.76
CA LEU A 167 2.77 -16.22 9.92
C LEU A 167 1.53 -17.03 9.51
N SER A 168 0.89 -17.67 10.48
CA SER A 168 -0.43 -18.29 10.27
C SER A 168 -1.50 -17.22 10.30
N GLU A 169 -1.99 -16.85 9.12
CA GLU A 169 -2.94 -15.76 8.94
C GLU A 169 -4.31 -16.27 8.48
N TRP A 170 -5.35 -15.48 8.73
CA TRP A 170 -6.72 -15.79 8.33
C TRP A 170 -7.49 -14.51 7.98
N GLY A 171 -8.48 -14.63 7.10
CA GLY A 171 -9.39 -13.54 6.80
C GLY A 171 -10.56 -13.99 5.96
N VAL A 172 -11.41 -13.02 5.61
CA VAL A 172 -12.60 -13.21 4.81
C VAL A 172 -12.56 -12.32 3.57
N VAL A 173 -12.97 -12.88 2.45
CA VAL A 173 -13.31 -12.12 1.24
C VAL A 173 -14.82 -12.03 1.18
N VAL A 174 -15.34 -10.82 1.07
CA VAL A 174 -16.76 -10.53 0.90
C VAL A 174 -16.93 -9.96 -0.49
N ASP A 175 -17.55 -10.73 -1.39
CA ASP A 175 -17.92 -10.30 -2.74
C ASP A 175 -19.42 -9.94 -2.74
N ASP A 176 -19.72 -8.74 -2.23
CA ASP A 176 -21.06 -8.19 -2.14
C ASP A 176 -20.98 -6.66 -2.23
N ALA A 177 -21.44 -6.11 -3.36
CA ALA A 177 -21.36 -4.68 -3.62
C ALA A 177 -22.01 -3.81 -2.53
N ALA A 178 -23.14 -4.26 -1.97
CA ALA A 178 -23.86 -3.46 -0.98
C ALA A 178 -23.09 -3.42 0.35
N GLN A 179 -22.54 -4.55 0.80
CA GLN A 179 -21.70 -4.61 2.00
C GLN A 179 -20.38 -3.87 1.80
N THR A 180 -19.75 -4.01 0.64
CA THR A 180 -18.52 -3.29 0.29
C THR A 180 -18.73 -1.78 0.27
N GLN A 181 -19.85 -1.30 -0.29
CA GLN A 181 -20.21 0.12 -0.27
C GLN A 181 -20.49 0.64 1.14
N ALA A 182 -21.17 -0.13 1.98
CA ALA A 182 -21.38 0.24 3.38
C ALA A 182 -20.03 0.40 4.09
N LEU A 183 -19.14 -0.58 3.97
CA LEU A 183 -17.80 -0.53 4.56
C LEU A 183 -16.98 0.64 4.00
N LYS A 184 -17.02 0.88 2.69
CA LYS A 184 -16.35 2.01 2.07
C LYS A 184 -16.81 3.34 2.68
N SER A 185 -18.12 3.56 2.77
CA SER A 185 -18.67 4.82 3.27
C SER A 185 -18.43 5.04 4.77
N GLU A 186 -18.45 3.98 5.57
CA GLU A 186 -18.26 4.07 7.02
C GLU A 186 -16.78 4.08 7.45
N TYR A 187 -15.90 3.45 6.67
CA TYR A 187 -14.49 3.24 7.02
C TYR A 187 -13.51 3.93 6.06
N TRP A 188 -13.57 3.59 4.76
CA TRP A 188 -12.57 4.08 3.79
C TRP A 188 -12.69 5.58 3.52
N ASP A 189 -13.87 6.03 3.08
CA ASP A 189 -14.11 7.39 2.62
C ASP A 189 -13.72 8.45 3.67
N PRO A 190 -14.18 8.40 4.93
CA PRO A 190 -13.79 9.39 5.93
C PRO A 190 -12.30 9.33 6.27
N MET A 191 -11.68 8.15 6.21
CA MET A 191 -10.25 8.00 6.47
C MET A 191 -9.42 8.59 5.33
N TRP A 192 -9.80 8.31 4.08
CA TRP A 192 -9.13 8.81 2.87
C TRP A 192 -9.25 10.33 2.75
N GLU A 193 -10.45 10.88 2.93
CA GLU A 193 -10.73 12.32 2.87
C GLU A 193 -9.82 13.12 3.82
N GLN A 194 -9.55 12.59 5.01
CA GLN A 194 -8.70 13.25 6.00
C GLN A 194 -7.20 13.04 5.73
N SER A 195 -6.83 11.96 5.02
CA SER A 195 -5.45 11.52 4.87
C SER A 195 -4.80 12.00 3.58
N TYR A 196 -5.53 11.92 2.46
CA TYR A 196 -4.97 12.19 1.15
C TYR A 196 -5.00 13.69 0.83
N THR A 197 -3.80 14.29 0.79
CA THR A 197 -3.61 15.71 0.42
C THR A 197 -2.74 15.88 -0.83
N GLY A 198 -2.27 14.78 -1.44
CA GLY A 198 -1.29 14.79 -2.53
C GLY A 198 0.13 15.21 -2.13
N ALA A 199 0.41 15.37 -0.83
CA ALA A 199 1.70 15.89 -0.35
C ALA A 199 2.71 14.80 0.07
N ASP A 200 2.26 13.56 0.30
CA ASP A 200 3.12 12.51 0.87
C ASP A 200 4.03 11.85 -0.19
N VAL A 201 3.70 11.99 -1.48
CA VAL A 201 4.51 11.53 -2.61
C VAL A 201 4.32 12.45 -3.81
N ASN A 202 5.42 12.81 -4.46
CA ASN A 202 5.44 13.43 -5.78
C ASN A 202 5.99 12.40 -6.77
N VAL A 203 5.13 11.82 -7.61
CA VAL A 203 5.52 10.73 -8.54
C VAL A 203 6.56 11.21 -9.55
N ASP A 204 6.49 12.44 -10.04
CA ASP A 204 7.48 12.99 -10.98
C ASP A 204 8.89 13.01 -10.36
N GLU A 205 9.00 13.40 -9.09
CA GLU A 205 10.27 13.38 -8.36
C GLU A 205 10.77 11.94 -8.14
N VAL A 206 9.87 10.99 -7.89
CA VAL A 206 10.22 9.56 -7.78
C VAL A 206 10.79 9.05 -9.10
N MET A 207 10.11 9.35 -10.21
CA MET A 207 10.49 8.95 -11.56
C MET A 207 11.86 9.52 -11.96
N ALA A 208 12.07 10.81 -11.70
CA ALA A 208 13.35 11.47 -11.89
C ALA A 208 14.46 10.82 -11.03
N GLY A 209 14.16 10.50 -9.77
CA GLY A 209 15.07 9.80 -8.87
C GLY A 209 15.44 8.38 -9.31
N LEU A 210 14.58 7.73 -10.10
CA LEU A 210 14.82 6.44 -10.72
C LEU A 210 15.52 6.53 -12.07
N GLY A 211 15.75 7.75 -12.60
CA GLY A 211 16.34 7.96 -13.91
C GLY A 211 15.38 7.59 -15.05
N VAL A 212 14.07 7.68 -14.83
CA VAL A 212 13.08 7.59 -15.91
C VAL A 212 13.05 8.94 -16.61
N ASP A 213 13.57 9.00 -17.84
CA ASP A 213 13.58 10.21 -18.65
C ASP A 213 12.22 10.34 -19.35
N PRO A 214 11.47 11.45 -19.15
CA PRO A 214 10.38 11.78 -20.05
C PRO A 214 10.97 12.01 -21.45
N GLY A 215 10.34 11.42 -22.46
CA GLY A 215 10.84 11.40 -23.85
C GLY A 215 10.83 12.75 -24.56
#